data_AF-S9UVV1-F1
#
_entry.id   AF-S9UVV1-F1
#
_cell.length_a   1.000
_cell.length_b   1.000
_cell.length_c   1.000
_cell.angle_alpha   90.00
_cell.angle_beta   90.00
_cell.angle_gamma   90.00
#
_symmetry.space_group_name_H-M   'P 1'
#
loop_
_entity.id
_entity.type
_entity.pdbx_description
1 polymer ?
#
loop_
_entity_poly.entity_id
_entity_poly.type
_entity_poly.pdbx_seq_one_letter_code
_entity_poly.pdbx_strand_id
1 'polypeptide(L)'
;MSLEKAQELEAQGKSNPTLVGYRALLGEEMDYLSAQRDLLLRAQQQKQQAAAERQRLQRELEQLQEERGLRTLTPAEARDYCRKWCELLKEYVRRKEVLTFLLSYSTADYRTADLATVAHWLDTWAAFLSESEADLRELKHIERSVAKDARLLSTQILCDALDTVCRLQLQARSLVGRERYRRAALGDEAVEDFMDSQSQLIAWCRKQRETLEDLTAMGDLIAFSDSFQKNVPVMDSNFLVIVDQSEPLMDNPKVQDALQAVNREWVRLCLMNYEKLQDGLREAHVSSNLESLCSTWMKAAEDRARQILLAAQGFLMSPGTDTDATVEGLRSTCEELLKHHEAFGVIAYPPVGLLDPRRVCAATPELAEA
;
A
#
# COMPACT_ATOMS: atom_id res chain seq x y z
N MET A 1 -43.47 -17.72 -77.78
CA MET A 1 -44.88 -17.44 -78.10
C MET A 1 -45.62 -17.33 -76.77
N SER A 2 -46.39 -16.26 -76.50
CA SER A 2 -47.28 -16.24 -75.33
C SER A 2 -48.45 -17.19 -75.61
N LEU A 3 -48.99 -17.83 -74.55
CA LEU A 3 -50.12 -18.76 -74.65
C LEU A 3 -51.31 -18.14 -75.41
N GLU A 4 -51.46 -16.82 -75.30
CA GLU A 4 -52.48 -16.00 -75.93
C GLU A 4 -52.42 -16.04 -77.47
N LYS A 5 -51.22 -16.01 -78.06
CA LYS A 5 -51.06 -15.99 -79.52
C LYS A 5 -51.34 -17.36 -80.16
N ALA A 6 -51.09 -18.45 -79.44
CA ALA A 6 -51.46 -19.81 -79.85
C ALA A 6 -52.98 -19.99 -79.87
N GLN A 7 -53.66 -19.43 -78.86
CA GLN A 7 -55.12 -19.50 -78.74
C GLN A 7 -55.83 -18.65 -79.81
N GLU A 8 -55.29 -17.47 -80.17
CA GLU A 8 -55.81 -16.65 -81.27
C GLU A 8 -55.72 -17.36 -82.63
N LEU A 9 -54.62 -18.07 -82.89
CA LEU A 9 -54.42 -18.80 -84.15
C LEU A 9 -55.26 -20.09 -84.23
N GLU A 10 -55.45 -20.79 -83.11
CA GLU A 10 -56.37 -21.94 -83.03
C GLU A 10 -57.83 -21.52 -83.26
N ALA A 11 -58.23 -20.33 -82.80
CA ALA A 11 -59.53 -19.74 -83.08
C ALA A 11 -59.69 -19.34 -84.56
N GLN A 12 -58.64 -18.79 -85.19
CA GLN A 12 -58.65 -18.47 -86.63
C GLN A 12 -58.73 -19.72 -87.51
N GLY A 13 -58.02 -20.80 -87.18
CA GLY A 13 -58.09 -22.08 -87.89
C GLY A 13 -59.45 -22.77 -87.81
N LYS A 14 -60.19 -22.60 -86.69
CA LYS A 14 -61.56 -23.12 -86.52
C LYS A 14 -62.62 -22.30 -87.28
N SER A 15 -62.40 -20.99 -87.50
CA SER A 15 -63.36 -20.12 -88.19
C SER A 15 -63.27 -20.17 -89.73
N ASN A 16 -62.13 -20.57 -90.29
CA ASN A 16 -61.90 -20.63 -91.74
C ASN A 16 -60.97 -21.81 -92.09
N PRO A 17 -61.51 -23.04 -92.27
CA PRO A 17 -60.73 -24.27 -92.47
C PRO A 17 -60.20 -24.35 -93.91
N THR A 18 -59.35 -23.40 -94.28
CA THR A 18 -58.60 -23.46 -95.53
C THR A 18 -57.25 -24.14 -95.28
N LEU A 19 -56.80 -24.92 -96.26
CA LEU A 19 -55.54 -25.65 -96.22
C LEU A 19 -54.33 -24.73 -95.98
N VAL A 20 -54.49 -23.44 -96.31
CA VAL A 20 -53.52 -22.36 -96.05
C VAL A 20 -53.43 -22.02 -94.56
N GLY A 21 -54.55 -21.95 -93.84
CA GLY A 21 -54.57 -21.65 -92.40
C GLY A 21 -53.93 -22.74 -91.55
N TYR A 22 -54.19 -24.02 -91.87
CA TYR A 22 -53.53 -25.15 -91.20
C TYR A 22 -52.02 -25.19 -91.46
N ARG A 23 -51.56 -24.84 -92.67
CA ARG A 23 -50.13 -24.76 -92.98
C ARG A 23 -49.43 -23.64 -92.23
N ALA A 24 -50.09 -22.49 -92.04
CA ALA A 24 -49.56 -21.39 -91.25
C ALA A 24 -49.41 -21.79 -89.76
N LEU A 25 -50.43 -22.44 -89.19
CA LEU A 25 -50.41 -22.88 -87.80
C LEU A 25 -49.37 -23.97 -87.54
N LEU A 26 -49.26 -24.95 -88.45
CA LEU A 26 -48.19 -25.96 -88.40
C LEU A 26 -46.79 -25.33 -88.59
N GLY A 27 -46.66 -24.31 -89.43
CA GLY A 27 -45.41 -23.57 -89.60
C GLY A 27 -44.98 -22.88 -88.32
N GLU A 28 -45.89 -22.15 -87.67
CA GLU A 28 -45.58 -21.48 -86.39
C GLU A 28 -45.34 -22.45 -85.23
N GLU A 29 -46.05 -23.59 -85.19
CA GLU A 29 -45.80 -24.64 -84.19
C GLU A 29 -44.42 -25.29 -84.41
N MET A 30 -44.05 -25.56 -85.65
CA MET A 30 -42.72 -26.06 -86.01
C MET A 30 -41.61 -25.05 -85.65
N ASP A 31 -41.83 -23.76 -85.89
CA ASP A 31 -40.90 -22.70 -85.52
C ASP A 31 -40.77 -22.56 -83.99
N TYR A 32 -41.87 -22.67 -83.26
CA TYR A 32 -41.87 -22.67 -81.80
C TYR A 32 -41.12 -23.88 -81.22
N LEU A 33 -41.39 -25.08 -81.72
CA LEU A 33 -40.70 -26.30 -81.28
C LEU A 33 -39.21 -26.25 -81.64
N SER A 34 -38.85 -25.69 -82.80
CA SER A 34 -37.45 -25.45 -83.18
C SER A 34 -36.77 -24.48 -82.21
N ALA A 35 -37.42 -23.36 -81.89
CA ALA A 35 -36.90 -22.39 -80.93
C ALA A 35 -36.75 -22.97 -79.51
N GLN A 36 -37.70 -23.81 -79.06
CA GLN A 36 -37.64 -24.48 -77.77
C GLN A 36 -36.51 -25.53 -77.72
N ARG A 37 -36.31 -26.28 -78.82
CA ARG A 37 -35.19 -27.21 -78.95
C ARG A 37 -33.85 -26.48 -78.89
N ASP A 38 -33.72 -25.36 -79.59
CA ASP A 38 -32.49 -24.57 -79.60
C ASP A 38 -32.17 -23.96 -78.23
N LEU A 39 -33.20 -23.53 -77.48
CA LEU A 39 -33.04 -23.07 -76.09
C LEU A 39 -32.54 -24.19 -75.17
N LEU A 40 -33.11 -25.40 -75.27
CA LEU A 40 -32.67 -26.55 -74.48
C LEU A 40 -31.23 -26.96 -74.81
N LEU A 41 -30.87 -26.95 -76.09
CA LEU A 41 -29.49 -27.23 -76.52
C LEU A 41 -28.50 -26.21 -75.96
N ARG A 42 -28.83 -24.91 -75.97
CA ARG A 42 -28.00 -23.86 -75.35
C ARG A 42 -27.86 -24.04 -73.84
N ALA A 43 -28.96 -24.35 -73.14
CA ALA A 43 -28.92 -24.62 -71.70
C ALA A 43 -28.08 -25.86 -71.36
N GLN A 44 -28.17 -26.92 -72.18
CA GLN A 44 -27.37 -28.12 -72.01
C GLN A 44 -25.88 -27.87 -72.28
N GLN A 45 -25.55 -27.08 -73.30
CA GLN A 45 -24.18 -26.65 -73.59
C GLN A 45 -23.61 -25.80 -72.44
N GLN A 46 -24.38 -24.84 -71.91
CA GLN A 46 -23.96 -24.03 -70.75
C GLN A 46 -23.72 -24.90 -69.52
N LYS A 47 -24.59 -25.89 -69.25
CA LYS A 47 -24.41 -26.83 -68.14
C LYS A 47 -23.14 -27.67 -68.30
N GLN A 48 -22.86 -28.15 -69.51
CA GLN A 48 -21.64 -28.89 -69.81
C GLN A 48 -20.38 -28.02 -69.66
N GLN A 49 -20.42 -26.77 -70.14
CA GLN A 49 -19.34 -25.80 -69.98
C GLN A 49 -19.07 -25.50 -68.50
N ALA A 50 -20.10 -25.22 -67.70
CA ALA A 50 -19.97 -24.97 -66.27
C ALA A 50 -19.43 -26.20 -65.50
N ALA A 51 -19.84 -27.41 -65.88
CA ALA A 51 -19.32 -28.64 -65.28
C ALA A 51 -17.83 -28.86 -65.62
N ALA A 52 -17.44 -28.60 -66.86
CA ALA A 52 -16.05 -28.68 -67.30
C ALA A 52 -15.18 -27.61 -66.61
N GLU A 53 -15.68 -26.38 -66.47
CA GLU A 53 -15.00 -25.29 -65.78
C GLU A 53 -14.84 -25.61 -64.28
N ARG A 54 -15.87 -26.16 -63.63
CA ARG A 54 -15.77 -26.62 -62.24
C ARG A 54 -14.72 -27.72 -62.06
N GLN A 55 -14.67 -28.70 -62.95
CA GLN A 55 -13.63 -29.74 -62.90
C GLN A 55 -12.23 -29.17 -63.15
N ARG A 56 -12.09 -28.21 -64.06
CA ARG A 56 -10.83 -27.51 -64.31
C ARG A 56 -10.37 -26.76 -63.06
N LEU A 57 -11.24 -25.95 -62.46
CA LEU A 57 -10.93 -25.20 -61.24
C LEU A 57 -10.62 -26.13 -60.06
N GLN A 58 -11.27 -27.29 -59.98
CA GLN A 58 -11.00 -28.27 -58.93
C GLN A 58 -9.60 -28.90 -59.09
N ARG A 59 -9.19 -29.23 -60.33
CA ARG A 59 -7.82 -29.69 -60.60
C ARG A 59 -6.79 -28.58 -60.39
N GLU A 60 -7.10 -27.34 -60.75
CA GLU A 60 -6.22 -26.19 -60.48
C GLU A 60 -6.08 -25.96 -58.96
N LEU A 61 -7.15 -26.16 -58.17
CA LEU A 61 -7.06 -26.12 -56.71
C LEU A 61 -6.22 -27.26 -56.13
N GLU A 62 -6.38 -28.50 -56.62
CA GLU A 62 -5.57 -29.64 -56.22
C GLU A 62 -4.08 -29.42 -56.57
N GLN A 63 -3.79 -28.93 -57.78
CA GLN A 63 -2.43 -28.56 -58.20
C GLN A 63 -1.87 -27.43 -57.35
N LEU A 64 -2.63 -26.38 -57.07
CA LEU A 64 -2.18 -25.28 -56.20
C LEU A 64 -1.99 -25.72 -54.75
N GLN A 65 -2.74 -26.73 -54.27
CA GLN A 65 -2.55 -27.32 -52.95
C GLN A 65 -1.27 -28.16 -52.89
N GLU A 66 -0.99 -28.94 -53.93
CA GLU A 66 0.26 -29.71 -54.10
C GLU A 66 1.48 -28.78 -54.26
N GLU A 67 1.40 -27.74 -55.10
CA GLU A 67 2.45 -26.74 -55.31
C GLU A 67 2.75 -25.93 -54.03
N ARG A 68 1.75 -25.72 -53.17
CA ARG A 68 1.90 -25.04 -51.87
C ARG A 68 2.27 -25.97 -50.73
N GLY A 69 2.30 -27.29 -50.94
CA GLY A 69 2.62 -28.28 -49.92
C GLY A 69 1.66 -28.30 -48.72
N LEU A 70 0.39 -27.92 -48.94
CA LEU A 70 -0.61 -27.87 -47.86
C LEU A 70 -1.12 -29.28 -47.55
N ARG A 71 -0.99 -29.71 -46.30
CA ARG A 71 -1.45 -31.04 -45.82
C ARG A 71 -2.74 -30.93 -45.01
N THR A 72 -3.56 -31.96 -45.07
CA THR A 72 -4.66 -32.17 -44.11
C THR A 72 -4.16 -32.92 -42.88
N LEU A 73 -4.44 -32.39 -41.68
CA LEU A 73 -4.08 -33.07 -40.44
C LEU A 73 -4.97 -34.31 -40.21
N THR A 74 -4.38 -35.35 -39.64
CA THR A 74 -5.14 -36.46 -39.08
C THR A 74 -5.88 -36.02 -37.81
N PRO A 75 -6.99 -36.69 -37.44
CA PRO A 75 -7.71 -36.39 -36.18
C PRO A 75 -6.85 -36.56 -34.92
N ALA A 76 -5.82 -37.40 -34.97
CA ALA A 76 -4.86 -37.56 -33.86
C ALA A 76 -3.97 -36.32 -33.73
N GLU A 77 -3.34 -35.88 -34.83
CA GLU A 77 -2.50 -34.68 -34.85
C GLU A 77 -3.27 -33.41 -34.47
N ALA A 78 -4.53 -33.28 -34.93
CA ALA A 78 -5.38 -32.15 -34.57
C ALA A 78 -5.68 -32.11 -33.05
N ARG A 79 -5.88 -33.28 -32.42
CA ARG A 79 -6.08 -33.37 -30.96
C ARG A 79 -4.81 -33.05 -30.19
N ASP A 80 -3.65 -33.54 -30.65
CA ASP A 80 -2.37 -33.25 -30.02
C ASP A 80 -2.01 -31.76 -30.16
N TYR A 81 -2.29 -31.14 -31.32
CA TYR A 81 -2.19 -29.70 -31.51
C TYR A 81 -3.02 -28.92 -30.49
N CYS A 82 -4.31 -29.26 -30.36
CA CYS A 82 -5.20 -28.59 -29.42
C CYS A 82 -4.76 -28.80 -27.97
N ARG A 83 -4.23 -29.98 -27.63
CA ARG A 83 -3.70 -30.28 -26.29
C ARG A 83 -2.50 -29.38 -25.98
N LYS A 84 -1.47 -29.39 -26.83
CA LYS A 84 -0.27 -28.55 -26.68
C LYS A 84 -0.63 -27.06 -26.62
N TRP A 85 -1.53 -26.61 -27.50
CA TRP A 85 -2.01 -25.23 -27.50
C TRP A 85 -2.67 -24.85 -26.17
N CYS A 86 -3.55 -25.71 -25.64
CA CYS A 86 -4.21 -25.48 -24.35
C CYS A 86 -3.23 -25.52 -23.17
N GLU A 87 -2.25 -26.40 -23.20
CA GLU A 87 -1.23 -26.52 -22.15
C GLU A 87 -0.37 -25.26 -22.08
N LEU A 88 0.11 -24.76 -23.23
CA LEU A 88 0.83 -23.48 -23.29
C LEU A 88 -0.01 -22.32 -22.77
N LEU A 89 -1.27 -22.21 -23.19
CA LEU A 89 -2.13 -21.12 -22.73
C LEU A 89 -2.34 -21.17 -21.20
N LYS A 90 -2.57 -22.36 -20.64
CA LYS A 90 -2.72 -22.53 -19.19
C LYS A 90 -1.47 -22.09 -18.43
N GLU A 91 -0.29 -22.47 -18.92
CA GLU A 91 0.97 -22.07 -18.29
C GLU A 91 1.19 -20.55 -18.40
N TYR A 92 0.86 -19.93 -19.53
CA TYR A 92 0.98 -18.48 -19.71
C TYR A 92 0.03 -17.72 -18.78
N VAL A 93 -1.22 -18.18 -18.64
CA VAL A 93 -2.20 -17.59 -17.72
C VAL A 93 -1.73 -17.72 -16.28
N ARG A 94 -1.27 -18.90 -15.86
CA ARG A 94 -0.74 -19.13 -14.51
C ARG A 94 0.43 -18.19 -14.20
N ARG A 95 1.39 -18.08 -15.12
CA ARG A 95 2.54 -17.17 -14.94
C ARG A 95 2.11 -15.71 -14.92
N LYS A 96 1.17 -15.31 -15.77
CA LYS A 96 0.59 -13.97 -15.74
C LYS A 96 -0.05 -13.66 -14.39
N GLU A 97 -0.84 -14.58 -13.84
CA GLU A 97 -1.49 -14.41 -12.52
C GLU A 97 -0.45 -14.23 -11.42
N VAL A 98 0.56 -15.11 -11.37
CA VAL A 98 1.66 -15.00 -10.39
C VAL A 98 2.40 -13.68 -10.53
N LEU A 99 2.80 -13.29 -11.75
CA LEU A 99 3.52 -12.04 -11.97
C LEU A 99 2.67 -10.80 -11.66
N THR A 100 1.38 -10.81 -11.99
CA THR A 100 0.47 -9.70 -11.69
C THR A 100 0.26 -9.58 -10.18
N PHE A 101 0.08 -10.71 -9.49
CA PHE A 101 0.00 -10.75 -8.04
C PHE A 101 1.26 -10.16 -7.41
N LEU A 102 2.44 -10.53 -7.90
CA LEU A 102 3.70 -9.95 -7.42
C LEU A 102 3.75 -8.45 -7.62
N LEU A 103 3.44 -7.97 -8.83
CA LEU A 103 3.45 -6.54 -9.14
C LEU A 103 2.42 -5.73 -8.36
N SER A 104 1.43 -6.39 -7.72
CA SER A 104 0.45 -5.72 -6.86
C SER A 104 0.98 -5.40 -5.46
N TYR A 105 2.12 -5.97 -5.05
CA TYR A 105 2.72 -5.70 -3.75
C TYR A 105 3.14 -4.23 -3.65
N SER A 106 2.86 -3.63 -2.48
CA SER A 106 3.47 -2.33 -2.16
C SER A 106 4.97 -2.49 -1.94
N THR A 107 5.70 -1.38 -1.99
CA THR A 107 7.13 -1.37 -1.65
C THR A 107 7.41 -1.86 -0.23
N ALA A 108 6.47 -1.69 0.70
CA ALA A 108 6.57 -2.23 2.06
C ALA A 108 6.35 -3.75 2.10
N ASP A 109 5.37 -4.27 1.36
CA ASP A 109 5.07 -5.70 1.32
C ASP A 109 6.20 -6.50 0.67
N TYR A 110 6.92 -5.91 -0.30
CA TYR A 110 8.12 -6.52 -0.88
C TYR A 110 9.26 -6.69 0.14
N ARG A 111 9.29 -5.92 1.24
CA ARG A 111 10.31 -6.05 2.28
C ARG A 111 10.10 -7.29 3.13
N THR A 112 8.85 -7.68 3.39
CA THR A 112 8.48 -8.81 4.25
C THR A 112 8.16 -10.09 3.48
N ALA A 113 7.95 -9.99 2.16
CA ALA A 113 7.66 -11.15 1.32
C ALA A 113 8.83 -12.15 1.28
N ASP A 114 8.49 -13.45 1.31
CA ASP A 114 9.40 -14.54 0.98
C ASP A 114 9.72 -14.49 -0.52
N LEU A 115 10.85 -13.85 -0.83
CA LEU A 115 11.32 -13.73 -2.21
C LEU A 115 11.84 -15.05 -2.78
N ALA A 116 12.01 -16.13 -2.00
CA ALA A 116 12.53 -17.40 -2.52
C ALA A 116 11.51 -18.11 -3.43
N THR A 117 10.24 -18.10 -3.06
CA THR A 117 9.16 -18.66 -3.88
C THR A 117 9.02 -17.90 -5.20
N VAL A 118 9.14 -16.57 -5.13
CA VAL A 118 9.11 -15.66 -6.29
C VAL A 118 10.36 -15.80 -7.15
N ALA A 119 11.49 -16.03 -6.50
CA ALA A 119 12.78 -16.20 -7.13
C ALA A 119 12.78 -17.37 -8.09
N HIS A 120 12.21 -18.50 -7.68
CA HIS A 120 12.13 -19.69 -8.52
C HIS A 120 11.51 -19.41 -9.89
N TRP A 121 10.42 -18.63 -9.96
CA TRP A 121 9.76 -18.29 -11.23
C TRP A 121 10.60 -17.38 -12.13
N LEU A 122 11.36 -16.46 -11.54
CA LEU A 122 12.24 -15.53 -12.26
C LEU A 122 13.55 -16.21 -12.68
N ASP A 123 14.06 -17.13 -11.86
CA ASP A 123 15.33 -17.81 -12.05
C ASP A 123 15.19 -18.94 -13.08
N THR A 124 14.02 -19.60 -13.16
CA THR A 124 13.69 -20.60 -14.20
C THR A 124 13.17 -19.99 -15.51
N TRP A 125 13.12 -18.66 -15.61
CA TRP A 125 12.53 -17.95 -16.76
C TRP A 125 13.17 -18.31 -18.10
N ALA A 126 14.51 -18.40 -18.15
CA ALA A 126 15.23 -18.68 -19.39
C ALA A 126 14.89 -20.06 -19.98
N ALA A 127 14.78 -21.08 -19.11
CA ALA A 127 14.38 -22.43 -19.51
C ALA A 127 12.94 -22.43 -20.05
N PHE A 128 12.02 -21.83 -19.30
CA PHE A 128 10.61 -21.70 -19.73
C PHE A 128 10.45 -20.97 -21.07
N LEU A 129 11.14 -19.85 -21.26
CA LEU A 129 11.04 -19.07 -22.50
C LEU A 129 11.54 -19.89 -23.70
N SER A 130 12.68 -20.57 -23.54
CA SER A 130 13.24 -21.43 -24.58
C SER A 130 12.30 -22.59 -24.96
N GLU A 131 11.71 -23.27 -23.97
CA GLU A 131 10.74 -24.35 -24.18
C GLU A 131 9.47 -23.82 -24.87
N SER A 132 8.91 -22.73 -24.36
CA SER A 132 7.72 -22.07 -24.91
C SER A 132 7.92 -21.64 -26.37
N GLU A 133 9.07 -21.07 -26.70
CA GLU A 133 9.39 -20.66 -28.07
C GLU A 133 9.58 -21.87 -29.00
N ALA A 134 10.10 -22.99 -28.49
CA ALA A 134 10.22 -24.22 -29.28
C ALA A 134 8.85 -24.81 -29.60
N ASP A 135 7.98 -24.94 -28.60
CA ASP A 135 6.62 -25.46 -28.78
C ASP A 135 5.78 -24.53 -29.67
N LEU A 136 5.90 -23.22 -29.49
CA LEU A 136 5.22 -22.23 -30.33
C LEU A 136 5.71 -22.28 -31.79
N ARG A 137 7.01 -22.50 -32.02
CA ARG A 137 7.57 -22.69 -33.37
C ARG A 137 7.01 -23.96 -34.03
N GLU A 138 6.90 -25.05 -33.27
CA GLU A 138 6.28 -26.29 -33.74
C GLU A 138 4.81 -26.05 -34.14
N LEU A 139 4.02 -25.44 -33.26
CA LEU A 139 2.61 -25.13 -33.52
C LEU A 139 2.44 -24.17 -34.72
N LYS A 140 3.31 -23.15 -34.86
CA LYS A 140 3.30 -22.25 -36.01
C LYS A 140 3.64 -22.97 -37.31
N HIS A 141 4.56 -23.92 -37.26
CA HIS A 141 4.90 -24.74 -38.43
C HIS A 141 3.70 -25.59 -38.85
N ILE A 142 3.02 -26.21 -37.88
CA ILE A 142 1.79 -26.97 -38.13
C ILE A 142 0.71 -26.05 -38.73
N GLU A 143 0.40 -24.91 -38.10
CA GLU A 143 -0.62 -23.95 -38.58
C GLU A 143 -0.36 -23.47 -40.02
N ARG A 144 0.92 -23.23 -40.38
CA ARG A 144 1.30 -22.82 -41.75
C ARG A 144 1.25 -23.95 -42.78
N SER A 145 1.48 -25.18 -42.34
CA SER A 145 1.49 -26.36 -43.22
C SER A 145 0.09 -26.86 -43.60
N VAL A 146 -0.95 -26.33 -42.95
CA VAL A 146 -2.32 -26.86 -43.07
C VAL A 146 -3.21 -25.94 -43.88
N ALA A 147 -4.10 -26.52 -44.69
CA ALA A 147 -5.07 -25.76 -45.47
C ALA A 147 -5.95 -24.86 -44.57
N LYS A 148 -6.26 -23.64 -45.05
CA LYS A 148 -7.01 -22.61 -44.30
C LYS A 148 -8.41 -23.04 -43.82
N ASP A 149 -8.94 -24.14 -44.35
CA ASP A 149 -10.25 -24.69 -43.98
C ASP A 149 -10.20 -25.58 -42.73
N ALA A 150 -9.01 -25.95 -42.25
CA ALA A 150 -8.85 -26.61 -40.96
C ALA A 150 -9.10 -25.58 -39.84
N ARG A 151 -10.15 -25.78 -39.03
CA ARG A 151 -10.51 -24.95 -37.88
C ARG A 151 -9.51 -25.11 -36.73
N LEU A 152 -8.26 -24.71 -36.94
CA LEU A 152 -7.22 -24.70 -35.92
C LEU A 152 -7.30 -23.43 -35.07
N LEU A 153 -6.91 -23.55 -33.80
CA LEU A 153 -6.76 -22.41 -32.90
C LEU A 153 -5.52 -21.62 -33.31
N SER A 154 -5.64 -20.30 -33.46
CA SER A 154 -4.51 -19.50 -33.94
C SER A 154 -3.37 -19.44 -32.92
N THR A 155 -2.12 -19.57 -33.39
CA THR A 155 -0.94 -19.34 -32.54
C THR A 155 -0.71 -17.88 -32.19
N GLN A 156 -1.38 -16.93 -32.88
CA GLN A 156 -1.24 -15.50 -32.57
C GLN A 156 -1.68 -15.19 -31.13
N ILE A 157 -2.76 -15.82 -30.65
CA ILE A 157 -3.25 -15.65 -29.27
C ILE A 157 -2.17 -16.06 -28.25
N LEU A 158 -1.44 -17.13 -28.55
CA LEU A 158 -0.33 -17.60 -27.70
C LEU A 158 0.86 -16.62 -27.75
N CYS A 159 1.16 -16.02 -28.90
CA CYS A 159 2.17 -14.96 -28.99
C CYS A 159 1.81 -13.76 -28.13
N ASP A 160 0.58 -13.26 -28.25
CA ASP A 160 0.12 -12.08 -27.50
C ASP A 160 0.12 -12.34 -25.98
N ALA A 161 -0.25 -13.56 -25.59
CA ALA A 161 -0.19 -14.01 -24.20
C ALA A 161 1.26 -14.09 -23.69
N LEU A 162 2.17 -14.70 -24.45
CA LEU A 162 3.59 -14.79 -24.10
C LEU A 162 4.23 -13.40 -23.98
N ASP A 163 3.97 -12.50 -24.93
CA ASP A 163 4.47 -11.11 -24.89
C ASP A 163 4.00 -10.36 -23.65
N THR A 164 2.77 -10.63 -23.20
CA THR A 164 2.24 -10.07 -21.96
C THR A 164 2.99 -10.62 -20.74
N VAL A 165 3.24 -11.94 -20.69
CA VAL A 165 4.02 -12.56 -19.61
C VAL A 165 5.46 -12.02 -19.60
N CYS A 166 6.11 -11.88 -20.77
CA CYS A 166 7.45 -11.32 -20.90
C CYS A 166 7.55 -9.89 -20.33
N ARG A 167 6.57 -9.02 -20.66
CA ARG A 167 6.54 -7.64 -20.12
C ARG A 167 6.39 -7.62 -18.61
N LEU A 168 5.47 -8.42 -18.06
CA LEU A 168 5.28 -8.52 -16.61
C LEU A 168 6.52 -9.09 -15.91
N GLN A 169 7.19 -10.06 -16.54
CA GLN A 169 8.40 -10.67 -16.00
C GLN A 169 9.54 -9.65 -15.91
N LEU A 170 9.74 -8.82 -16.93
CA LEU A 170 10.78 -7.77 -16.91
C LEU A 170 10.54 -6.77 -15.78
N GLN A 171 9.29 -6.36 -15.58
CA GLN A 171 8.91 -5.46 -14.48
C GLN A 171 9.14 -6.11 -13.12
N ALA A 172 8.67 -7.35 -12.94
CA ALA A 172 8.83 -8.08 -11.69
C ALA A 172 10.30 -8.36 -11.37
N ARG A 173 11.11 -8.72 -12.38
CA ARG A 173 12.56 -8.94 -12.24
C ARG A 173 13.29 -7.68 -11.79
N SER A 174 12.90 -6.51 -12.29
CA SER A 174 13.50 -5.25 -11.86
C SER A 174 13.22 -4.96 -10.38
N LEU A 175 11.97 -5.11 -9.94
CA LEU A 175 11.57 -4.86 -8.55
C LEU A 175 12.20 -5.87 -7.59
N VAL A 176 12.06 -7.16 -7.87
CA VAL A 176 12.67 -8.23 -7.06
C VAL A 176 14.19 -8.14 -7.08
N GLY A 177 14.79 -7.79 -8.22
CA GLY A 177 16.24 -7.60 -8.34
C GLY A 177 16.77 -6.45 -7.50
N ARG A 178 16.07 -5.30 -7.48
CA ARG A 178 16.40 -4.18 -6.60
C ARG A 178 16.32 -4.57 -5.13
N GLU A 179 15.28 -5.30 -4.75
CA GLU A 179 15.09 -5.71 -3.36
C GLU A 179 16.11 -6.78 -2.93
N ARG A 180 16.41 -7.77 -3.79
CA ARG A 180 17.50 -8.72 -3.54
C ARG A 180 18.84 -8.00 -3.43
N TYR A 181 19.12 -7.02 -4.29
CA TYR A 181 20.34 -6.23 -4.21
C TYR A 181 20.39 -5.41 -2.92
N ARG A 182 19.28 -4.78 -2.52
CA ARG A 182 19.18 -4.06 -1.24
C ARG A 182 19.47 -4.99 -0.06
N ARG A 183 18.83 -6.17 -0.01
CA ARG A 183 19.06 -7.18 1.04
C ARG A 183 20.49 -7.73 1.03
N ALA A 184 21.10 -7.90 -0.14
CA ALA A 184 22.47 -8.40 -0.29
C ALA A 184 23.54 -7.31 -0.02
N ALA A 185 23.25 -6.05 -0.34
CA ALA A 185 24.12 -4.90 -0.09
C ALA A 185 24.08 -4.47 1.39
N LEU A 186 23.03 -4.84 2.13
CA LEU A 186 22.93 -4.71 3.59
C LEU A 186 23.62 -5.88 4.33
N GLY A 187 24.70 -6.41 3.77
CA GLY A 187 25.47 -7.53 4.34
C GLY A 187 26.21 -7.18 5.64
N ASP A 188 27.15 -8.05 6.05
CA ASP A 188 27.88 -7.94 7.33
C ASP A 188 28.48 -6.55 7.59
N GLU A 189 28.92 -5.82 6.56
CA GLU A 189 29.43 -4.44 6.66
C GLU A 189 28.38 -3.45 7.16
N ALA A 190 27.12 -3.56 6.70
CA ALA A 190 26.02 -2.72 7.20
C ALA A 190 25.64 -3.06 8.65
N VAL A 191 25.80 -4.34 9.04
CA VAL A 191 25.65 -4.75 10.44
C VAL A 191 26.78 -4.19 11.28
N GLU A 192 28.03 -4.22 10.82
CA GLU A 192 29.18 -3.62 11.51
C GLU A 192 29.02 -2.11 11.68
N ASP A 193 28.68 -1.38 10.62
CA ASP A 193 28.42 0.07 10.66
C ASP A 193 27.28 0.43 11.64
N PHE A 194 26.22 -0.39 11.65
CA PHE A 194 25.13 -0.23 12.60
C PHE A 194 25.64 -0.44 14.04
N MET A 195 26.40 -1.51 14.29
CA MET A 195 26.95 -1.83 15.61
C MET A 195 27.92 -0.74 16.11
N ASP A 196 28.73 -0.17 15.24
CA ASP A 196 29.63 0.95 15.57
C ASP A 196 28.84 2.20 15.95
N SER A 197 27.81 2.53 15.17
CA SER A 197 26.92 3.66 15.45
C SER A 197 26.17 3.50 16.78
N GLN A 198 25.64 2.30 17.07
CA GLN A 198 25.02 2.01 18.37
C GLN A 198 26.03 2.13 19.51
N SER A 199 27.23 1.58 19.33
CA SER A 199 28.27 1.55 20.37
C SER A 199 28.71 2.96 20.77
N GLN A 200 28.77 3.90 19.83
CA GLN A 200 29.07 5.29 20.10
C GLN A 200 28.00 5.96 20.98
N LEU A 201 26.71 5.70 20.72
CA LEU A 201 25.63 6.23 21.56
C LEU A 201 25.61 5.62 22.95
N ILE A 202 25.87 4.31 23.08
CA ILE A 202 26.03 3.67 24.39
C ILE A 202 27.17 4.32 25.17
N ALA A 203 28.33 4.49 24.53
CA ALA A 203 29.49 5.10 25.16
C ALA A 203 29.20 6.54 25.60
N TRP A 204 28.50 7.32 24.76
CA TRP A 204 28.05 8.65 25.13
C TRP A 204 27.11 8.63 26.34
N CYS A 205 26.08 7.77 26.34
CA CYS A 205 25.15 7.65 27.47
C CYS A 205 25.86 7.30 28.76
N ARG A 206 26.81 6.35 28.72
CA ARG A 206 27.63 5.95 29.87
C ARG A 206 28.47 7.10 30.39
N LYS A 207 29.14 7.84 29.49
CA LYS A 207 29.94 9.01 29.87
C LYS A 207 29.08 10.11 30.53
N GLN A 208 27.88 10.35 30.03
CA GLN A 208 26.94 11.30 30.66
C GLN A 208 26.51 10.82 32.05
N ARG A 209 26.28 9.50 32.21
CA ARG A 209 25.96 8.91 33.50
C ARG A 209 27.11 9.05 34.50
N GLU A 210 28.33 8.68 34.11
CA GLU A 210 29.53 8.86 34.95
C GLU A 210 29.68 10.32 35.39
N THR A 211 29.51 11.27 34.46
CA THR A 211 29.54 12.70 34.76
C THR A 211 28.49 13.07 35.81
N LEU A 212 27.24 12.62 35.64
CA LEU A 212 26.13 12.89 36.54
C LEU A 212 26.31 12.23 37.92
N GLU A 213 26.97 11.08 38.01
CA GLU A 213 27.29 10.40 39.27
C GLU A 213 28.22 11.27 40.13
N ASP A 214 29.21 11.92 39.51
CA ASP A 214 30.20 12.80 40.15
C ASP A 214 29.64 14.16 40.60
N LEU A 215 28.50 14.58 40.05
CA LEU A 215 27.87 15.84 40.42
C LEU A 215 27.18 15.74 41.80
N THR A 216 27.53 16.68 42.67
CA THR A 216 27.02 16.78 44.05
C THR A 216 26.41 18.16 44.35
N ALA A 217 26.91 19.23 43.73
CA ALA A 217 26.36 20.56 43.94
C ALA A 217 25.07 20.78 43.12
N MET A 218 24.04 21.35 43.75
CA MET A 218 22.75 21.60 43.10
C MET A 218 22.86 22.50 41.86
N GLY A 219 23.74 23.51 41.89
CA GLY A 219 23.97 24.39 40.74
C GLY A 219 24.49 23.63 39.52
N ASP A 220 25.41 22.68 39.74
CA ASP A 220 25.98 21.86 38.67
C ASP A 220 24.97 20.84 38.15
N LEU A 221 24.14 20.25 39.02
CA LEU A 221 23.03 19.37 38.64
C LEU A 221 21.99 20.08 37.76
N ILE A 222 21.64 21.33 38.09
CA ILE A 222 20.74 22.16 37.27
C ILE A 222 21.39 22.44 35.91
N ALA A 223 22.64 22.88 35.89
CA ALA A 223 23.35 23.18 34.65
C ALA A 223 23.48 21.94 33.74
N PHE A 224 23.75 20.77 34.33
CA PHE A 224 23.74 19.51 33.61
C PHE A 224 22.36 19.17 33.06
N SER A 225 21.30 19.27 33.88
CA SER A 225 19.93 18.97 33.46
C SER A 225 19.45 19.90 32.33
N ASP A 226 19.76 21.18 32.40
CA ASP A 226 19.46 22.16 31.34
C ASP A 226 20.18 21.83 30.03
N SER A 227 21.44 21.39 30.13
CA SER A 227 22.22 20.92 28.97
C SER A 227 21.65 19.61 28.42
N PHE A 228 21.27 18.69 29.29
CA PHE A 228 20.68 17.40 28.92
C PHE A 228 19.35 17.59 28.18
N GLN A 229 18.45 18.44 28.68
CA GLN A 229 17.18 18.75 28.02
C GLN A 229 17.36 19.29 26.60
N LYS A 230 18.41 20.09 26.35
CA LYS A 230 18.74 20.58 25.01
C LYS A 230 19.23 19.48 24.06
N ASN A 231 19.80 18.40 24.61
CA ASN A 231 20.27 17.25 23.83
C ASN A 231 19.17 16.21 23.55
N VAL A 232 18.04 16.23 24.27
CA VAL A 232 16.94 15.27 24.07
C VAL A 232 16.41 15.26 22.62
N PRO A 233 16.11 16.40 21.96
CA PRO A 233 15.62 16.36 20.57
C PRO A 233 16.64 15.79 19.57
N VAL A 234 17.94 16.01 19.83
CA VAL A 234 19.02 15.43 19.00
C VAL A 234 19.06 13.92 19.18
N MET A 235 18.89 13.45 20.43
CA MET A 235 18.81 12.02 20.72
C MET A 235 17.58 11.37 20.10
N ASP A 236 16.42 12.01 20.15
CA ASP A 236 15.21 11.50 19.49
C ASP A 236 15.42 11.35 17.98
N SER A 237 16.05 12.33 17.34
CA SER A 237 16.43 12.24 15.92
C SER A 237 17.41 11.10 15.66
N ASN A 238 18.41 10.91 16.51
CA ASN A 238 19.36 9.81 16.38
C ASN A 238 18.68 8.45 16.53
N PHE A 239 17.74 8.32 17.47
CA PHE A 239 16.96 7.10 17.65
C PHE A 239 16.08 6.78 16.44
N LEU A 240 15.44 7.78 15.84
CA LEU A 240 14.66 7.59 14.61
C LEU A 240 15.53 7.06 13.46
N VAL A 241 16.70 7.67 13.25
CA VAL A 241 17.66 7.22 12.22
C VAL A 241 18.09 5.77 12.48
N ILE A 242 18.33 5.42 13.74
CA ILE A 242 18.72 4.06 14.14
C ILE A 242 17.62 3.05 13.88
N VAL A 243 16.37 3.39 14.20
CA VAL A 243 15.22 2.53 13.94
C VAL A 243 15.08 2.31 12.43
N ASP A 244 15.17 3.36 11.62
CA ASP A 244 15.10 3.27 10.16
C ASP A 244 16.24 2.43 9.57
N GLN A 245 17.46 2.59 10.09
CA GLN A 245 18.63 1.78 9.68
C GLN A 245 18.52 0.32 10.11
N SER A 246 17.84 0.05 11.23
CA SER A 246 17.66 -1.30 11.77
C SER A 246 16.54 -2.07 11.11
N GLU A 247 15.49 -1.40 10.59
CA GLU A 247 14.32 -2.00 9.94
C GLU A 247 14.71 -3.13 8.96
N PRO A 248 15.68 -2.94 8.04
CA PRO A 248 16.03 -3.99 7.11
C PRO A 248 17.01 -5.04 7.65
N LEU A 249 17.54 -4.85 8.86
CA LEU A 249 18.46 -5.76 9.55
C LEU A 249 17.78 -6.51 10.71
N MET A 250 16.46 -6.33 10.89
CA MET A 250 15.71 -6.83 12.05
C MET A 250 15.76 -8.35 12.23
N ASP A 251 16.00 -9.13 11.18
CA ASP A 251 16.14 -10.59 11.28
C ASP A 251 17.45 -11.02 11.97
N ASN A 252 18.41 -10.10 12.15
CA ASN A 252 19.67 -10.36 12.83
C ASN A 252 19.52 -10.18 14.36
N PRO A 253 19.74 -11.23 15.17
CA PRO A 253 19.58 -11.15 16.62
C PRO A 253 20.53 -10.12 17.27
N LYS A 254 21.74 -9.91 16.71
CA LYS A 254 22.70 -8.92 17.24
C LYS A 254 22.16 -7.50 17.13
N VAL A 255 21.44 -7.19 16.05
CA VAL A 255 20.84 -5.87 15.82
C VAL A 255 19.70 -5.64 16.81
N GLN A 256 18.86 -6.64 17.03
CA GLN A 256 17.79 -6.57 18.04
C GLN A 256 18.35 -6.34 19.45
N ASP A 257 19.39 -7.07 19.84
CA ASP A 257 20.05 -6.93 21.14
C ASP A 257 20.69 -5.54 21.30
N ALA A 258 21.33 -5.03 20.25
CA ALA A 258 21.94 -3.70 20.26
C ALA A 258 20.91 -2.58 20.41
N LEU A 259 19.78 -2.65 19.71
CA LEU A 259 18.67 -1.69 19.87
C LEU A 259 18.15 -1.68 21.31
N GLN A 260 17.95 -2.87 21.89
CA GLN A 260 17.53 -2.97 23.29
C GLN A 260 18.56 -2.38 24.25
N ALA A 261 19.86 -2.62 24.00
CA ALA A 261 20.94 -2.08 24.82
C ALA A 261 20.98 -0.55 24.80
N VAL A 262 20.88 0.06 23.61
CA VAL A 262 20.87 1.53 23.45
C VAL A 262 19.65 2.14 24.14
N ASN A 263 18.45 1.56 23.93
CA ASN A 263 17.24 2.05 24.60
C ASN A 263 17.36 1.95 26.13
N ARG A 264 17.90 0.84 26.66
CA ARG A 264 18.12 0.68 28.11
C ARG A 264 19.06 1.74 28.67
N GLU A 265 20.17 2.02 28.01
CA GLU A 265 21.16 3.01 28.49
C GLU A 265 20.61 4.43 28.42
N TRP A 266 19.85 4.77 27.38
CA TRP A 266 19.18 6.06 27.26
C TRP A 266 18.13 6.27 28.36
N VAL A 267 17.20 5.33 28.52
CA VAL A 267 16.17 5.40 29.58
C VAL A 267 16.82 5.50 30.95
N ARG A 268 17.89 4.73 31.20
CA ARG A 268 18.63 4.78 32.46
C ARG A 268 19.26 6.14 32.71
N LEU A 269 19.83 6.78 31.70
CA LEU A 269 20.37 8.14 31.81
C LEU A 269 19.26 9.15 32.14
N CYS A 270 18.10 9.09 31.46
CA CYS A 270 16.95 9.96 31.74
C CYS A 270 16.46 9.83 33.18
N LEU A 271 16.28 8.59 33.65
CA LEU A 271 15.85 8.31 35.02
C LEU A 271 16.85 8.81 36.04
N MET A 272 18.14 8.55 35.82
CA MET A 272 19.20 8.97 36.74
C MET A 272 19.28 10.50 36.85
N ASN A 273 19.12 11.22 35.73
CA ASN A 273 19.08 12.70 35.75
C ASN A 273 17.91 13.21 36.61
N TYR A 274 16.74 12.61 36.46
CA TYR A 274 15.57 12.95 37.27
C TYR A 274 15.78 12.65 38.76
N GLU A 275 16.26 11.46 39.10
CA GLU A 275 16.51 11.02 40.48
C GLU A 275 17.55 11.91 41.17
N LYS A 276 18.70 12.16 40.53
CA LYS A 276 19.75 13.03 41.07
C LYS A 276 19.26 14.46 41.28
N LEU A 277 18.50 15.02 40.35
CA LEU A 277 17.95 16.38 40.50
C LEU A 277 16.92 16.43 41.64
N GLN A 278 16.08 15.41 41.77
CA GLN A 278 15.10 15.30 42.85
C GLN A 278 15.79 15.23 44.22
N ASP A 279 16.82 14.39 44.35
CA ASP A 279 17.55 14.23 45.60
C ASP A 279 18.36 15.49 45.95
N GLY A 280 19.04 16.09 44.96
CA GLY A 280 19.72 17.38 45.15
C GLY A 280 18.77 18.50 45.57
N LEU A 281 17.56 18.55 45.01
CA LEU A 281 16.55 19.53 45.41
C LEU A 281 16.06 19.30 46.84
N ARG A 282 15.86 18.04 47.25
CA ARG A 282 15.48 17.70 48.63
C ARG A 282 16.58 18.10 49.61
N GLU A 283 17.84 17.80 49.30
CA GLU A 283 18.98 18.18 50.13
C GLU A 283 19.15 19.70 50.21
N ALA A 284 19.01 20.41 49.08
CA ALA A 284 19.04 21.87 49.05
C ALA A 284 17.89 22.49 49.86
N HIS A 285 16.68 21.91 49.80
CA HIS A 285 15.53 22.37 50.60
C HIS A 285 15.77 22.17 52.09
N VAL A 286 16.20 20.98 52.50
CA VAL A 286 16.49 20.64 53.91
C VAL A 286 17.62 21.50 54.47
N SER A 287 18.64 21.80 53.66
CA SER A 287 19.74 22.69 54.06
C SER A 287 19.39 24.18 53.94
N SER A 288 18.30 24.52 53.26
CA SER A 288 17.84 25.90 53.18
C SER A 288 17.26 26.34 54.52
N ASN A 289 17.65 27.53 54.97
CA ASN A 289 16.98 28.18 56.09
C ASN A 289 15.61 28.75 55.68
N LEU A 290 15.07 28.41 54.50
CA LEU A 290 13.87 29.04 53.96
C LEU A 290 12.67 28.80 54.85
N GLU A 291 12.44 27.56 55.30
CA GLU A 291 11.31 27.24 56.20
C GLU A 291 11.42 28.01 57.53
N SER A 292 12.64 28.08 58.09
CA SER A 292 12.93 28.83 59.32
C SER A 292 12.77 30.34 59.16
N LEU A 293 13.25 30.90 58.03
CA LEU A 293 13.11 32.32 57.69
C LEU A 293 11.65 32.70 57.44
N CYS A 294 10.91 31.88 56.70
CA CYS A 294 9.47 32.05 56.51
C CYS A 294 8.74 32.00 57.85
N SER A 295 9.05 31.03 58.72
CA SER A 295 8.46 30.94 60.07
C SER A 295 8.77 32.21 60.90
N THR A 296 10.01 32.69 60.86
CA THR A 296 10.43 33.89 61.60
C THR A 296 9.75 35.15 61.08
N TRP A 297 9.69 35.31 59.75
CA TRP A 297 9.02 36.43 59.11
C TRP A 297 7.52 36.43 59.39
N MET A 298 6.86 35.27 59.31
CA MET A 298 5.44 35.12 59.65
C MET A 298 5.16 35.52 61.09
N LYS A 299 5.98 35.07 62.05
CA LYS A 299 5.86 35.48 63.46
C LYS A 299 6.01 37.00 63.64
N ALA A 300 7.01 37.60 63.00
CA ALA A 300 7.21 39.05 63.09
C ALA A 300 6.05 39.85 62.47
N ALA A 301 5.47 39.35 61.36
CA ALA A 301 4.30 39.95 60.73
C ALA A 301 3.05 39.81 61.61
N GLU A 302 2.85 38.65 62.22
CA GLU A 302 1.77 38.38 63.18
C GLU A 302 1.86 39.30 64.40
N ASP A 303 3.04 39.41 65.00
CA ASP A 303 3.29 40.30 66.14
C ASP A 303 2.98 41.77 65.79
N ARG A 304 3.39 42.21 64.59
CA ARG A 304 3.13 43.58 64.12
C ARG A 304 1.65 43.82 63.88
N ALA A 305 0.95 42.88 63.23
CA ALA A 305 -0.49 42.97 63.00
C ALA A 305 -1.22 43.04 64.35
N ARG A 306 -0.84 42.20 65.32
CA ARG A 306 -1.36 42.22 66.68
C ARG A 306 -1.13 43.56 67.38
N GLN A 307 0.07 44.14 67.28
CA GLN A 307 0.37 45.46 67.86
C GLN A 307 -0.50 46.57 67.26
N ILE A 308 -0.71 46.56 65.93
CA ILE A 308 -1.58 47.53 65.26
C ILE A 308 -3.04 47.36 65.72
N LEU A 309 -3.53 46.13 65.79
CA LEU A 309 -4.89 45.84 66.27
C LEU A 309 -5.08 46.27 67.73
N LEU A 310 -4.09 46.03 68.60
CA LEU A 310 -4.12 46.50 69.99
C LEU A 310 -4.09 48.03 70.09
N ALA A 311 -3.30 48.71 69.25
CA ALA A 311 -3.26 50.17 69.22
C ALA A 311 -4.59 50.76 68.72
N ALA A 312 -5.17 50.17 67.67
CA ALA A 312 -6.49 50.54 67.17
C ALA A 312 -7.57 50.33 68.23
N GLN A 313 -7.56 49.19 68.93
CA GLN A 313 -8.46 48.93 70.04
C GLN A 313 -8.28 49.93 71.18
N GLY A 314 -7.04 50.24 71.57
CA GLY A 314 -6.74 51.24 72.60
C GLY A 314 -7.26 52.64 72.24
N PHE A 315 -7.14 53.05 70.98
CA PHE A 315 -7.71 54.29 70.48
C PHE A 315 -9.25 54.28 70.54
N LEU A 316 -9.88 53.20 70.08
CA LEU A 316 -11.34 53.03 70.09
C LEU A 316 -11.95 52.94 71.50
N MET A 317 -11.14 52.64 72.52
CA MET A 317 -11.53 52.55 73.93
C MET A 317 -11.19 53.80 74.76
N SER A 318 -10.58 54.83 74.15
CA SER A 318 -10.17 56.05 74.85
C SER A 318 -11.37 56.90 75.30
N PRO A 319 -11.37 57.48 76.52
CA PRO A 319 -12.45 58.37 76.95
C PRO A 319 -12.44 59.66 76.11
N GLY A 320 -13.42 59.81 75.23
CA GLY A 320 -13.57 60.97 74.33
C GLY A 320 -13.89 60.63 72.87
N THR A 321 -13.84 59.35 72.49
CA THR A 321 -14.36 58.89 71.19
C THR A 321 -15.90 58.78 71.26
N ASP A 322 -16.60 59.54 70.41
CA ASP A 322 -18.06 59.47 70.30
C ASP A 322 -18.51 58.03 70.03
N THR A 323 -19.48 57.55 70.81
CA THR A 323 -20.09 56.22 70.67
C THR A 323 -21.08 56.19 69.50
N ASP A 324 -20.57 56.40 68.29
CA ASP A 324 -21.33 56.18 67.06
C ASP A 324 -21.32 54.69 66.67
N ALA A 325 -22.35 54.21 65.98
CA ALA A 325 -22.51 52.80 65.63
C ALA A 325 -21.34 52.26 64.79
N THR A 326 -20.67 53.13 64.04
CA THR A 326 -19.47 52.85 63.24
C THR A 326 -18.25 52.51 64.11
N VAL A 327 -18.07 53.23 65.23
CA VAL A 327 -16.97 53.04 66.20
C VAL A 327 -17.16 51.71 66.94
N GLU A 328 -18.40 51.37 67.30
CA GLU A 328 -18.72 50.09 67.96
C GLU A 328 -18.50 48.90 67.01
N GLY A 329 -18.88 49.03 65.73
CA GLY A 329 -18.63 48.00 64.71
C GLY A 329 -17.14 47.74 64.47
N LEU A 330 -16.33 48.80 64.42
CA LEU A 330 -14.87 48.69 64.31
C LEU A 330 -14.24 48.07 65.56
N ARG A 331 -14.75 48.39 66.75
CA ARG A 331 -14.31 47.79 68.01
C ARG A 331 -14.56 46.29 68.04
N SER A 332 -15.78 45.86 67.72
CA SER A 332 -16.14 44.44 67.64
C SER A 332 -15.27 43.68 66.63
N THR A 333 -15.01 44.29 65.48
CA THR A 333 -14.16 43.70 64.44
C THR A 333 -12.69 43.56 64.91
N CYS A 334 -12.15 44.59 65.57
CA CYS A 334 -10.78 44.50 66.13
C CYS A 334 -10.67 43.43 67.21
N GLU A 335 -11.69 43.29 68.07
CA GLU A 335 -11.73 42.24 69.10
C GLU A 335 -11.80 40.84 68.51
N GLU A 336 -12.59 40.65 67.46
CA GLU A 336 -12.71 39.37 66.75
C GLU A 336 -11.40 39.00 66.04
N LEU A 337 -10.75 39.96 65.37
CA LEU A 337 -9.45 39.76 64.73
C LEU A 337 -8.34 39.44 65.75
N LEU A 338 -8.36 40.05 66.94
CA LEU A 338 -7.43 39.73 68.02
C LEU A 338 -7.68 38.33 68.62
N LYS A 339 -8.95 37.93 68.78
CA LYS A 339 -9.30 36.57 69.25
C LYS A 339 -8.84 35.49 68.29
N HIS A 340 -8.90 35.75 66.99
CA HIS A 340 -8.52 34.81 65.94
C HIS A 340 -7.12 35.03 65.37
N HIS A 341 -6.24 35.78 66.05
CA HIS A 341 -4.91 36.14 65.53
C HIS A 341 -4.08 34.93 65.05
N GLU A 342 -4.11 33.82 65.78
CA GLU A 342 -3.39 32.58 65.44
C GLU A 342 -3.92 31.90 64.16
N ALA A 343 -5.21 32.07 63.82
CA ALA A 343 -5.81 31.48 62.62
C ALA A 343 -5.33 32.16 61.33
N PHE A 344 -4.91 33.43 61.39
CA PHE A 344 -4.34 34.15 60.24
C PHE A 344 -2.89 33.72 59.95
N GLY A 345 -2.17 33.19 60.93
CA GLY A 345 -0.83 32.62 60.75
C GLY A 345 -0.80 31.36 59.88
N VAL A 346 -1.94 30.67 59.75
CA VAL A 346 -2.06 29.38 59.03
C VAL A 346 -2.16 29.55 57.50
N ILE A 347 -2.43 30.76 56.99
CA ILE A 347 -2.73 30.97 55.57
C ILE A 347 -1.49 30.86 54.65
N ALA A 348 -0.28 30.74 55.19
CA ALA A 348 0.96 30.75 54.42
C ALA A 348 1.67 29.38 54.22
N TYR A 349 1.08 28.25 54.60
CA TYR A 349 1.80 26.96 54.55
C TYR A 349 0.92 25.76 54.21
N PRO A 350 1.21 25.07 53.09
CA PRO A 350 1.34 23.62 53.11
C PRO A 350 2.84 23.28 53.15
N PRO A 351 3.29 22.40 54.05
CA PRO A 351 4.63 21.84 53.98
C PRO A 351 4.81 21.17 52.63
N VAL A 352 5.87 21.52 51.90
CA VAL A 352 6.21 20.88 50.61
C VAL A 352 6.43 19.36 50.78
N GLY A 353 6.70 18.89 52.00
CA GLY A 353 6.72 17.46 52.35
C GLY A 353 5.38 16.71 52.22
N LEU A 354 4.25 17.40 52.02
CA LEU A 354 2.94 16.80 51.71
C LEU A 354 2.62 16.76 50.21
N LEU A 355 3.46 17.33 49.35
CA LEU A 355 3.38 17.18 47.90
C LEU A 355 4.02 15.85 47.49
N ASP A 356 3.40 14.75 47.93
CA ASP A 356 3.56 13.47 47.24
C ASP A 356 2.81 13.60 45.89
N PRO A 357 3.49 13.56 44.74
CA PRO A 357 2.83 13.62 43.44
C PRO A 357 1.78 12.52 43.24
N ARG A 358 1.83 11.42 44.01
CA ARG A 358 0.78 10.38 44.00
C ARG A 358 -0.55 10.85 44.58
N ARG A 359 -0.58 11.89 45.42
CA ARG A 359 -1.82 12.46 45.96
C ARG A 359 -2.41 13.57 45.08
N VAL A 360 -1.60 14.25 44.29
CA VAL A 360 -2.07 15.29 43.35
C VAL A 360 -2.86 14.67 42.20
N CYS A 361 -2.53 13.46 41.75
CA CYS A 361 -3.31 12.71 40.76
C CYS A 361 -4.65 12.15 41.29
N ALA A 362 -4.88 12.13 42.60
CA ALA A 362 -6.15 11.64 43.17
C ALA A 362 -7.20 12.76 43.33
N ALA A 363 -6.86 14.02 43.06
CA ALA A 363 -7.73 15.18 43.28
C ALA A 363 -8.33 15.79 41.99
N THR A 364 -8.26 15.09 40.85
CA THR A 364 -8.94 15.52 39.61
C THR A 364 -9.78 14.38 39.02
N PRO A 365 -11.08 14.27 39.37
CA PRO A 365 -12.01 13.33 38.73
C PRO A 365 -12.64 13.85 37.42
N GLU A 366 -12.17 14.95 36.82
CA GLU A 366 -12.92 15.63 35.73
C GLU A 366 -12.20 15.74 34.37
N LEU A 367 -11.16 14.96 34.10
CA LEU A 367 -10.54 14.92 32.76
C LEU A 367 -10.40 13.51 32.17
N ALA A 368 -11.29 12.60 32.55
CA ALA A 368 -11.38 11.25 31.96
C ALA A 368 -12.52 11.07 30.94
N GLU A 369 -13.23 12.13 30.56
CA GLU A 369 -14.20 12.11 29.45
C GLU A 369 -14.04 13.37 28.57
N ALA A 370 -13.13 13.30 27.60
CA ALA A 370 -13.15 14.08 26.37
C ALA A 370 -12.38 13.34 25.27
#